data_AF-A0A7S4ILW2-F1
#
_entry.id   AF-A0A7S4ILW2-F1
#
_cell.length_a   1.000
_cell.length_b   1.000
_cell.length_c   1.000
_cell.angle_alpha   90.00
_cell.angle_beta   90.00
_cell.angle_gamma   90.00
#
_symmetry.space_group_name_H-M   'P 1'
#
loop_
_entity.id
_entity.type
_entity.pdbx_description
1 polymer ?
#
loop_
_entity_poly.entity_id
_entity_poly.type
_entity_poly.pdbx_seq_one_letter_code
_entity_poly.pdbx_strand_id
1 'polypeptide(L)'
;HFLHLLGIGIHLLYVWYQIKVLCTISTIIAMITQRLLFSTLALSSTAHGFFSLGPAAQKNAGRLAIEETAKIQGDKIPLHLRLDITGEKNEGHFPLDGLHLELLQDEAVGDEFTLPGTNGEHAALSTGARGLRIMKDASFVGMNGMQHAQLENGCWEMTWREGDPSGALVCGFDVPKEMKRNANSPTLPSGRIYINMRLWSESGLERMQKWKEAAEMKSSQEMERRHEELKKMQETNNIFMKALHRGNSLAALDRAMATGVDGLVRDVPSDDKLIMLDGGLMLRSDGQIIGHGESGRSLIGSAVVLPGLRP
;
A
#
# COMPACT_ATOMS: atom_id res chain seq x y z
N HIS A 1 46.62 65.71 -35.01
CA HIS A 1 46.10 64.38 -35.40
C HIS A 1 46.65 63.21 -34.59
N PHE A 2 47.97 63.05 -34.43
CA PHE A 2 48.56 61.92 -33.69
C PHE A 2 48.10 61.81 -32.21
N LEU A 3 48.08 62.93 -31.47
CA LEU A 3 47.60 62.98 -30.08
C LEU A 3 46.11 62.59 -29.94
N HIS A 4 45.29 62.90 -30.93
CA HIS A 4 43.86 62.54 -30.94
C HIS A 4 43.67 61.02 -31.13
N LEU A 5 44.47 60.40 -31.99
CA LEU A 5 44.44 58.95 -32.19
C LEU A 5 44.98 58.20 -30.96
N LEU A 6 45.99 58.74 -30.30
CA LEU A 6 46.51 58.18 -29.04
C LEU A 6 45.45 58.21 -27.92
N GLY A 7 44.72 59.33 -27.81
CA GLY A 7 43.63 59.48 -26.83
C GLY A 7 42.49 58.49 -27.05
N ILE A 8 42.09 58.26 -28.30
CA ILE A 8 41.06 57.27 -28.64
C ILE A 8 41.53 55.85 -28.31
N GLY A 9 42.80 55.52 -28.59
CA GLY A 9 43.39 54.22 -28.27
C GLY A 9 43.38 53.91 -26.78
N ILE A 10 43.80 54.87 -25.94
CA ILE A 10 43.79 54.72 -24.47
C ILE A 10 42.35 54.56 -23.95
N HIS A 11 41.40 55.33 -24.50
CA HIS A 11 40.01 55.27 -24.07
C HIS A 11 39.34 53.93 -24.41
N LEU A 12 39.64 53.36 -25.59
CA LEU A 12 39.16 52.03 -26.00
C LEU A 12 39.77 50.91 -25.14
N LEU A 13 41.06 51.03 -24.79
CA LEU A 13 41.73 50.06 -23.93
C LEU A 13 41.15 50.06 -22.51
N TYR A 14 40.83 51.25 -21.99
CA TYR A 14 40.17 51.41 -20.69
C TYR A 14 38.76 50.80 -20.69
N VAL A 15 37.96 51.06 -21.74
CA VAL A 15 36.61 50.48 -21.89
C VAL A 15 36.67 48.95 -22.00
N TRP A 16 37.61 48.42 -22.77
CA TRP A 16 37.80 46.97 -22.90
C TRP A 16 38.20 46.31 -21.57
N TYR A 17 39.07 46.97 -20.79
CA TYR A 17 39.44 46.50 -19.46
C TYR A 17 38.24 46.47 -18.51
N GLN A 18 37.40 47.52 -18.50
CA GLN A 18 36.18 47.56 -17.68
C GLN A 18 35.19 46.45 -18.05
N ILE A 19 35.01 46.17 -19.34
CA ILE A 19 34.15 45.06 -19.80
C ILE A 19 34.66 43.71 -19.31
N LYS A 20 35.99 43.47 -19.38
CA LYS A 20 36.58 42.23 -18.87
C LYS A 20 36.37 42.04 -17.37
N VAL A 21 36.55 43.10 -16.58
CA VAL A 21 36.34 43.06 -15.12
C VAL A 21 34.87 42.79 -14.77
N LEU A 22 33.93 43.38 -15.50
CA LEU A 22 32.50 43.12 -15.30
C LEU A 22 32.12 41.68 -15.66
N CYS A 23 32.67 41.12 -16.73
CA CYS A 23 32.44 39.71 -17.09
C CYS A 23 32.97 38.74 -16.04
N THR A 24 34.16 38.98 -15.45
CA THR A 24 34.70 38.12 -14.39
C THR A 24 33.93 38.24 -13.08
N ILE A 25 33.46 39.43 -12.72
CA ILE A 25 32.60 39.61 -11.53
C ILE A 25 31.27 38.87 -11.73
N SER A 26 30.66 38.97 -12.93
CA SER A 26 29.40 38.28 -13.23
C SER A 26 29.51 36.76 -13.14
N THR A 27 30.62 36.16 -13.60
CA THR A 27 30.82 34.70 -13.52
C THR A 27 31.08 34.23 -12.09
N ILE A 28 31.80 35.02 -11.28
CA ILE A 28 32.00 34.73 -9.86
C ILE A 28 30.67 34.78 -9.09
N ILE A 29 29.83 35.80 -9.34
CA ILE A 29 28.51 35.91 -8.72
C ILE A 29 27.64 34.70 -9.11
N ALA A 30 27.60 34.33 -10.39
CA ALA A 30 26.84 33.18 -10.88
C ALA A 30 27.27 31.87 -10.17
N MET A 31 28.58 31.63 -10.01
CA MET A 31 29.10 30.46 -9.31
C MET A 31 28.73 30.46 -7.81
N ILE A 32 28.77 31.61 -7.15
CA ILE A 32 28.38 31.75 -5.73
C ILE A 32 26.88 31.48 -5.56
N THR A 33 26.03 32.06 -6.42
CA THR A 33 24.58 31.81 -6.38
C THR A 33 24.24 30.34 -6.64
N GLN A 34 24.94 29.69 -7.57
CA GLN A 34 24.73 28.27 -7.85
C GLN A 34 25.11 27.41 -6.64
N ARG A 35 26.25 27.70 -5.97
CA ARG A 35 26.65 26.98 -4.75
C ARG A 35 25.68 27.19 -3.57
N LEU A 36 25.14 28.39 -3.39
CA LEU A 36 24.16 28.68 -2.33
C LEU A 36 22.81 27.98 -2.57
N LEU A 37 22.38 27.89 -3.84
CA LEU A 37 21.20 27.11 -4.24
C LEU A 37 21.39 25.61 -3.98
N PHE A 38 22.58 25.06 -4.30
CA PHE A 38 22.87 23.66 -4.00
C PHE A 38 22.94 23.36 -2.49
N SER A 39 23.46 24.27 -1.66
CA SER A 39 23.51 24.06 -0.20
C SER A 39 22.12 24.15 0.47
N THR A 40 21.24 25.00 -0.03
CA THR A 40 19.87 25.13 0.51
C THR A 40 19.00 23.94 0.11
N LEU A 41 19.16 23.41 -1.10
CA LEU A 41 18.50 22.16 -1.54
C LEU A 41 19.01 20.91 -0.80
N ALA A 42 20.29 20.86 -0.45
CA ALA A 42 20.85 19.75 0.33
C ALA A 42 20.33 19.74 1.78
N LEU A 43 20.14 20.92 2.39
CA LEU A 43 19.60 21.05 3.75
C LEU A 43 18.10 20.72 3.82
N SER A 44 17.31 21.01 2.77
CA SER A 44 15.90 20.59 2.71
C SER A 44 15.75 19.08 2.49
N SER A 45 16.66 18.43 1.77
CA SER A 45 16.62 16.97 1.56
C SER A 45 16.91 16.17 2.83
N THR A 46 17.69 16.71 3.78
CA THR A 46 17.95 16.03 5.07
C THR A 46 16.85 16.25 6.12
N ALA A 47 15.96 17.22 5.92
CA ALA A 47 14.86 17.53 6.84
C ALA A 47 13.55 16.78 6.53
N HIS A 48 13.53 15.89 5.52
CA HIS A 48 12.37 15.04 5.20
C HIS A 48 12.52 13.59 5.68
N GLY A 49 13.62 13.26 6.36
CA GLY A 49 13.70 12.06 7.17
C GLY A 49 13.09 12.32 8.54
N PHE A 50 12.06 11.58 8.92
CA PHE A 50 11.48 11.54 10.27
C PHE A 50 10.59 12.74 10.70
N PHE A 51 9.55 13.07 9.93
CA PHE A 51 8.28 13.44 10.57
C PHE A 51 7.48 12.16 10.85
N SER A 52 8.04 11.31 11.72
CA SER A 52 7.18 10.42 12.49
C SER A 52 6.43 11.32 13.46
N LEU A 53 5.15 11.57 13.20
CA LEU A 53 4.25 12.07 14.23
C LEU A 53 4.51 11.21 15.48
N GLY A 54 4.90 11.84 16.59
CA GLY A 54 5.24 11.12 17.81
C GLY A 54 4.14 10.11 18.17
N PRO A 55 4.48 8.95 18.75
CA PRO A 55 3.55 7.82 18.93
C PRO A 55 2.21 8.21 19.60
N ALA A 56 2.21 9.24 20.46
CA ALA A 56 1.01 9.79 21.07
C ALA A 56 -0.03 10.35 20.09
N ALA A 57 0.39 11.00 18.98
CA ALA A 57 -0.52 11.52 17.96
C ALA A 57 -1.12 10.40 17.09
N GLN A 58 -0.38 9.31 16.88
CA GLN A 58 -0.85 8.14 16.12
C GLN A 58 -1.82 7.27 16.93
N LYS A 59 -1.58 7.13 18.24
CA LYS A 59 -2.46 6.38 19.15
C LYS A 59 -3.88 6.94 19.21
N ASN A 60 -4.01 8.27 19.16
CA ASN A 60 -5.30 8.93 19.15
C ASN A 60 -6.02 8.79 17.80
N ALA A 61 -5.29 8.73 16.68
CA ALA A 61 -5.90 8.64 15.35
C ALA A 61 -6.65 7.31 15.13
N GLY A 62 -6.11 6.17 15.58
CA GLY A 62 -6.79 4.87 15.47
C GLY A 62 -8.05 4.78 16.34
N ARG A 63 -7.97 5.30 17.57
CA ARG A 63 -9.13 5.33 18.49
C ARG A 63 -10.20 6.32 18.04
N LEU A 64 -9.79 7.50 17.57
CA LEU A 64 -10.70 8.50 17.01
C LEU A 64 -11.33 7.99 15.72
N ALA A 65 -10.59 7.33 14.83
CA ALA A 65 -11.16 6.70 13.65
C ALA A 65 -12.21 5.66 14.07
N ILE A 66 -11.91 4.76 15.02
CA ILE A 66 -12.88 3.79 15.53
C ILE A 66 -14.12 4.46 16.14
N GLU A 67 -13.92 5.48 16.99
CA GLU A 67 -15.01 6.21 17.64
C GLU A 67 -15.83 7.07 16.65
N GLU A 68 -15.19 7.64 15.63
CA GLU A 68 -15.85 8.40 14.56
C GLU A 68 -16.57 7.47 13.60
N THR A 69 -16.01 6.30 13.27
CA THR A 69 -16.71 5.28 12.47
C THR A 69 -17.95 4.79 13.21
N ALA A 70 -17.83 4.55 14.53
CA ALA A 70 -18.96 4.19 15.38
C ALA A 70 -20.02 5.29 15.49
N LYS A 71 -19.64 6.57 15.37
CA LYS A 71 -20.57 7.72 15.44
C LYS A 71 -21.17 8.14 14.11
N ILE A 72 -20.48 7.90 12.99
CA ILE A 72 -20.87 8.38 11.66
C ILE A 72 -21.88 7.43 10.98
N GLN A 73 -21.99 6.17 11.41
CA GLN A 73 -22.85 5.20 10.76
C GLN A 73 -24.21 5.05 11.46
N GLY A 74 -25.11 5.99 11.18
CA GLY A 74 -26.55 5.79 11.43
C GLY A 74 -27.17 4.71 10.54
N ASP A 75 -26.46 4.20 9.53
CA ASP A 75 -27.00 3.30 8.53
C ASP A 75 -26.10 2.09 8.27
N LYS A 76 -26.79 0.97 8.12
CA LYS A 76 -26.34 -0.34 7.65
C LYS A 76 -25.39 -0.23 6.45
N ILE A 77 -24.19 -0.79 6.54
CA ILE A 77 -23.22 -0.78 5.43
C ILE A 77 -23.42 -2.05 4.58
N PRO A 78 -23.93 -1.95 3.35
CA PRO A 78 -24.01 -3.10 2.45
C PRO A 78 -22.63 -3.41 1.86
N LEU A 79 -22.20 -4.67 1.94
CA LEU A 79 -21.03 -5.19 1.23
C LEU A 79 -21.45 -6.29 0.27
N HIS A 80 -21.03 -6.18 -0.98
CA HIS A 80 -21.23 -7.20 -1.99
C HIS A 80 -19.90 -7.90 -2.27
N LEU A 81 -19.78 -9.14 -1.84
CA LEU A 81 -18.56 -9.91 -1.92
C LEU A 81 -18.66 -11.01 -2.97
N ARG A 82 -17.53 -11.24 -3.64
CA ARG A 82 -17.19 -12.43 -4.39
C ARG A 82 -16.05 -13.12 -3.68
N LEU A 83 -16.20 -14.39 -3.37
CA LEU A 83 -15.14 -15.20 -2.76
C LEU A 83 -14.54 -16.10 -3.83
N ASP A 84 -13.22 -16.24 -3.85
CA ASP A 84 -12.53 -17.19 -4.72
C ASP A 84 -11.62 -18.09 -3.86
N ILE A 85 -12.06 -19.33 -3.66
CA ILE A 85 -11.34 -20.33 -2.89
C ILE A 85 -10.29 -20.99 -3.79
N THR A 86 -9.04 -20.97 -3.35
CA THR A 86 -7.87 -21.49 -4.08
C THR A 86 -7.24 -22.63 -3.29
N GLY A 87 -6.95 -23.76 -3.93
CA GLY A 87 -6.25 -24.87 -3.30
C GLY A 87 -4.77 -24.56 -3.03
N GLU A 88 -4.11 -25.36 -2.17
CA GLU A 88 -2.73 -25.16 -1.69
C GLU A 88 -1.63 -25.13 -2.79
N LYS A 89 -1.98 -25.29 -4.07
CA LYS A 89 -1.05 -25.33 -5.20
C LYS A 89 -1.59 -24.69 -6.49
N ASN A 90 -2.55 -23.76 -6.38
CA ASN A 90 -3.24 -23.17 -7.54
C ASN A 90 -3.91 -24.22 -8.46
N GLU A 91 -4.29 -25.38 -7.92
CA GLU A 91 -4.85 -26.51 -8.69
C GLU A 91 -6.32 -26.30 -9.12
N GLY A 92 -6.88 -25.11 -8.89
CA GLY A 92 -8.21 -24.74 -9.35
C GLY A 92 -8.74 -23.52 -8.60
N HIS A 93 -9.87 -23.02 -9.10
CA HIS A 93 -10.62 -21.91 -8.53
C HIS A 93 -12.03 -22.36 -8.20
N PHE A 94 -12.50 -22.03 -7.00
CA PHE A 94 -13.86 -22.25 -6.57
C PHE A 94 -14.51 -20.90 -6.21
N PRO A 95 -15.08 -20.21 -7.22
CA PRO A 95 -15.73 -18.93 -7.01
C PRO A 95 -17.10 -19.12 -6.36
N LEU A 96 -17.38 -18.30 -5.34
CA LEU A 96 -18.68 -18.10 -4.71
C LEU A 96 -19.12 -16.66 -4.97
N ASP A 97 -20.17 -16.50 -5.77
CA ASP A 97 -20.63 -15.20 -6.23
C ASP A 97 -21.89 -14.75 -5.49
N GLY A 98 -22.02 -13.45 -5.27
CA GLY A 98 -23.28 -12.82 -4.84
C GLY A 98 -23.53 -12.81 -3.34
N LEU A 99 -22.49 -12.92 -2.51
CA LEU A 99 -22.61 -12.78 -1.06
C LEU A 99 -22.91 -11.33 -0.70
N HIS A 100 -24.10 -11.05 -0.15
CA HIS A 100 -24.48 -9.70 0.29
C HIS A 100 -24.53 -9.67 1.80
N LEU A 101 -23.80 -8.74 2.40
CA LEU A 101 -23.65 -8.60 3.83
C LEU A 101 -24.07 -7.20 4.26
N GLU A 102 -24.54 -7.09 5.49
CA GLU A 102 -24.89 -5.84 6.14
C GLU A 102 -24.16 -5.79 7.49
N LEU A 103 -23.22 -4.85 7.64
CA LEU A 103 -22.48 -4.65 8.89
C LEU A 103 -23.40 -3.94 9.89
N LEU A 104 -23.63 -4.56 11.06
CA LEU A 104 -24.47 -4.01 12.13
C LEU A 104 -23.59 -3.41 13.24
N GLN A 105 -24.12 -2.44 13.98
CA GLN A 105 -23.43 -1.84 15.14
C GLN A 105 -23.63 -2.60 16.45
N ASP A 106 -24.71 -3.38 16.51
CA ASP A 106 -25.05 -4.18 17.69
C ASP A 106 -23.93 -5.19 17.96
N GLU A 107 -23.75 -5.55 19.23
CA GLU A 107 -22.84 -6.63 19.60
C GLU A 107 -23.26 -7.94 18.92
N ALA A 108 -22.28 -8.76 18.56
CA ALA A 108 -22.58 -10.06 17.95
C ALA A 108 -23.44 -10.89 18.92
N VAL A 109 -24.56 -11.41 18.43
CA VAL A 109 -25.45 -12.26 19.22
C VAL A 109 -24.87 -13.68 19.24
N GLY A 110 -24.19 -14.04 20.32
CA GLY A 110 -23.63 -15.38 20.55
C GLY A 110 -22.29 -15.33 21.26
N ASP A 111 -22.18 -16.03 22.40
CA ASP A 111 -21.02 -15.96 23.30
C ASP A 111 -19.73 -16.63 22.77
N GLU A 112 -19.75 -17.25 21.59
CA GLU A 112 -18.69 -18.19 21.18
C GLU A 112 -17.86 -17.78 19.95
N PHE A 113 -18.18 -16.67 19.28
CA PHE A 113 -17.44 -16.31 18.07
C PHE A 113 -16.11 -15.63 18.43
N THR A 114 -15.00 -16.32 18.15
CA THR A 114 -13.66 -15.80 18.42
C THR A 114 -13.13 -15.03 17.21
N LEU A 115 -12.96 -13.73 17.33
CA LEU A 115 -12.31 -12.92 16.31
C LEU A 115 -10.82 -12.68 16.65
N PRO A 116 -9.92 -12.64 15.66
CA PRO A 116 -8.49 -12.63 15.88
C PRO A 116 -7.98 -11.39 16.62
N GLY A 117 -8.64 -10.25 16.51
CA GLY A 117 -8.35 -9.02 17.22
C GLY A 117 -8.87 -9.04 18.65
N THR A 118 -10.18 -9.19 18.81
CA THR A 118 -10.86 -9.19 20.12
C THR A 118 -10.33 -10.27 21.07
N ASN A 119 -10.01 -11.46 20.55
CA ASN A 119 -9.46 -12.57 21.33
C ASN A 119 -7.94 -12.71 21.18
N GLY A 120 -7.28 -11.74 20.55
CA GLY A 120 -5.83 -11.73 20.32
C GLY A 120 -5.05 -10.91 21.35
N GLU A 121 -3.74 -10.81 21.14
CA GLU A 121 -2.80 -10.05 22.00
C GLU A 121 -3.10 -8.54 22.05
N HIS A 122 -3.86 -8.03 21.07
CA HIS A 122 -4.15 -6.62 20.90
C HIS A 122 -5.64 -6.30 20.93
N ALA A 123 -6.39 -6.93 21.84
CA ALA A 123 -7.83 -6.72 22.01
C ALA A 123 -8.23 -5.24 22.18
N ALA A 124 -7.40 -4.44 22.85
CA ALA A 124 -7.64 -3.01 23.06
C ALA A 124 -7.61 -2.16 21.76
N LEU A 125 -7.11 -2.74 20.67
CA LEU A 125 -7.04 -2.12 19.34
C LEU A 125 -8.14 -2.63 18.40
N SER A 126 -9.06 -3.46 18.91
CA SER A 126 -10.23 -3.94 18.21
C SER A 126 -11.47 -3.14 18.60
N THR A 127 -12.45 -3.05 17.70
CA THR A 127 -13.80 -2.54 17.97
C THR A 127 -14.66 -3.47 18.82
N GLY A 128 -14.16 -4.68 19.11
CA GLY A 128 -14.96 -5.79 19.60
C GLY A 128 -15.75 -6.47 18.47
N ALA A 129 -16.30 -7.64 18.77
CA ALA A 129 -17.15 -8.39 17.85
C ALA A 129 -18.53 -7.73 17.69
N ARG A 130 -18.88 -7.43 16.44
CA ARG A 130 -20.13 -6.78 16.04
C ARG A 130 -20.96 -7.72 15.18
N GLY A 131 -22.28 -7.58 15.22
CA GLY A 131 -23.20 -8.39 14.43
C GLY A 131 -23.04 -8.14 12.93
N LEU A 132 -23.18 -9.20 12.13
CA LEU A 132 -23.21 -9.11 10.68
C LEU A 132 -24.43 -9.88 10.18
N ARG A 133 -25.23 -9.23 9.34
CA ARG A 133 -26.41 -9.85 8.72
C ARG A 133 -26.10 -10.28 7.29
N ILE A 134 -26.36 -11.54 6.98
CA ILE A 134 -26.27 -12.05 5.61
C ILE A 134 -27.60 -11.74 4.93
N MET A 135 -27.55 -10.85 3.94
CA MET A 135 -28.72 -10.43 3.16
C MET A 135 -28.99 -11.38 2.00
N LYS A 136 -27.93 -11.97 1.44
CA LYS A 136 -27.99 -12.96 0.35
C LYS A 136 -26.79 -13.91 0.45
N ASP A 137 -27.08 -15.21 0.44
CA ASP A 137 -26.05 -16.24 0.42
C ASP A 137 -25.24 -16.22 -0.89
N ALA A 138 -23.95 -16.54 -0.77
CA ALA A 138 -23.12 -16.77 -1.94
C ALA A 138 -23.62 -18.00 -2.70
N SER A 139 -23.38 -18.03 -4.01
CA SER A 139 -23.83 -19.12 -4.88
C SER A 139 -22.76 -19.55 -5.86
N PHE A 140 -22.83 -20.80 -6.32
CA PHE A 140 -21.93 -21.36 -7.31
C PHE A 140 -22.64 -22.39 -8.18
N VAL A 141 -22.09 -22.65 -9.36
CA VAL A 141 -22.61 -23.68 -10.28
C VAL A 141 -21.82 -24.98 -10.10
N GLY A 142 -22.45 -25.93 -9.41
CA GLY A 142 -21.95 -27.30 -9.22
C GLY A 142 -22.48 -28.27 -10.28
N MET A 143 -22.18 -29.56 -10.13
CA MET A 143 -22.66 -30.60 -11.05
C MET A 143 -24.19 -30.75 -11.07
N ASN A 144 -24.86 -30.39 -9.98
CA ASN A 144 -26.32 -30.48 -9.82
C ASN A 144 -27.03 -29.14 -10.10
N GLY A 145 -26.36 -28.20 -10.77
CA GLY A 145 -26.88 -26.85 -11.01
C GLY A 145 -26.43 -25.82 -9.98
N MET A 146 -27.24 -24.77 -9.81
CA MET A 146 -26.97 -23.69 -8.85
C MET A 146 -27.06 -24.21 -7.42
N GLN A 147 -26.03 -23.96 -6.62
CA GLN A 147 -25.95 -24.29 -5.21
C GLN A 147 -25.65 -23.02 -4.41
N HIS A 148 -26.16 -22.96 -3.19
CA HIS A 148 -25.95 -21.84 -2.28
C HIS A 148 -24.99 -22.25 -1.16
N ALA A 149 -24.03 -21.40 -0.87
CA ALA A 149 -23.10 -21.55 0.22
C ALA A 149 -23.73 -20.99 1.50
N GLN A 150 -24.10 -21.89 2.41
CA GLN A 150 -24.65 -21.52 3.71
C GLN A 150 -23.52 -21.03 4.62
N LEU A 151 -23.63 -19.77 5.03
CA LEU A 151 -22.76 -19.14 6.02
C LEU A 151 -23.64 -18.76 7.21
N GLU A 152 -23.19 -19.04 8.41
CA GLU A 152 -23.94 -18.82 9.65
C GLU A 152 -23.13 -17.95 10.63
N ASN A 153 -23.79 -17.43 11.66
CA ASN A 153 -23.18 -16.70 12.78
C ASN A 153 -22.22 -15.58 12.35
N GLY A 154 -22.64 -14.79 11.36
CA GLY A 154 -21.85 -13.68 10.85
C GLY A 154 -21.51 -12.67 11.94
N CYS A 155 -20.22 -12.32 12.05
CA CYS A 155 -19.77 -11.19 12.85
C CYS A 155 -18.65 -10.43 12.15
N TRP A 156 -18.32 -9.24 12.65
CA TRP A 156 -17.18 -8.48 12.16
C TRP A 156 -16.46 -7.72 13.27
N GLU A 157 -15.21 -7.36 13.02
CA GLU A 157 -14.48 -6.38 13.82
C GLU A 157 -13.59 -5.54 12.92
N MET A 158 -13.27 -4.33 13.38
CA MET A 158 -12.17 -3.55 12.86
C MET A 158 -11.00 -3.57 13.85
N THR A 159 -9.79 -3.72 13.32
CA THR A 159 -8.56 -3.68 14.11
C THR A 159 -7.63 -2.62 13.56
N TRP A 160 -7.01 -1.84 14.43
CA TRP A 160 -6.06 -0.80 14.03
C TRP A 160 -4.82 -0.82 14.91
N ARG A 161 -3.68 -1.28 14.38
CA ARG A 161 -2.45 -1.35 15.15
C ARG A 161 -1.85 0.03 15.40
N GLU A 162 -1.23 0.21 16.58
CA GLU A 162 -0.60 1.48 16.93
C GLU A 162 0.56 1.79 15.96
N GLY A 163 0.47 2.92 15.27
CA GLY A 163 1.45 3.37 14.29
C GLY A 163 1.25 2.86 12.86
N ASP A 164 0.35 1.89 12.65
CA ASP A 164 0.08 1.39 11.30
C ASP A 164 -0.77 2.40 10.50
N PRO A 165 -0.45 2.62 9.21
CA PRO A 165 -1.17 3.55 8.35
C PRO A 165 -2.53 3.02 7.89
N SER A 166 -2.78 1.72 8.08
CA SER A 166 -3.97 0.99 7.66
C SER A 166 -4.49 0.11 8.79
N GLY A 167 -5.82 -0.01 8.89
CA GLY A 167 -6.49 -1.01 9.71
C GLY A 167 -6.85 -2.27 8.91
N ALA A 168 -7.58 -3.17 9.57
CA ALA A 168 -8.17 -4.35 8.95
C ALA A 168 -9.64 -4.48 9.37
N LEU A 169 -10.52 -4.71 8.39
CA LEU A 169 -11.89 -5.18 8.57
C LEU A 169 -11.87 -6.70 8.46
N VAL A 170 -12.28 -7.38 9.53
CA VAL A 170 -12.36 -8.83 9.58
C VAL A 170 -13.83 -9.23 9.70
N CYS A 171 -14.32 -10.02 8.76
CA CYS A 171 -15.66 -10.62 8.82
C CYS A 171 -15.52 -12.13 9.07
N GLY A 172 -16.14 -12.63 10.13
CA GLY A 172 -16.15 -14.05 10.49
C GLY A 172 -17.46 -14.73 10.14
N PHE A 173 -17.39 -15.99 9.71
CA PHE A 173 -18.54 -16.85 9.43
C PHE A 173 -18.28 -18.28 9.89
N ASP A 174 -19.35 -18.96 10.28
CA ASP A 174 -19.37 -20.41 10.45
C ASP A 174 -19.87 -21.08 9.17
N VAL A 175 -19.12 -22.10 8.73
CA VAL A 175 -19.45 -22.94 7.58
C VAL A 175 -19.91 -24.30 8.12
N PRO A 176 -21.23 -24.59 8.18
CA PRO A 176 -21.74 -25.78 8.85
C PRO A 176 -21.31 -27.07 8.16
N LYS A 177 -21.10 -27.03 6.83
CA LYS A 177 -20.74 -28.18 6.03
C LYS A 177 -19.69 -27.82 5.00
N GLU A 178 -18.72 -28.73 4.83
CA GLU A 178 -17.72 -28.66 3.77
C GLU A 178 -18.39 -28.55 2.39
N MET A 179 -17.89 -27.63 1.56
CA MET A 179 -18.42 -27.39 0.22
C MET A 179 -17.33 -27.59 -0.83
N LYS A 180 -17.71 -28.23 -1.94
CA LYS A 180 -16.87 -28.42 -3.12
C LYS A 180 -17.70 -28.34 -4.39
N ARG A 181 -17.12 -27.80 -5.44
CA ARG A 181 -17.79 -27.66 -6.75
C ARG A 181 -17.81 -28.98 -7.53
N ASN A 182 -16.68 -29.67 -7.56
CA ASN A 182 -16.48 -30.98 -8.20
C ASN A 182 -15.46 -31.81 -7.41
N ALA A 183 -15.13 -33.02 -7.86
CA ALA A 183 -14.20 -33.90 -7.15
C ALA A 183 -12.75 -33.41 -7.09
N ASN A 184 -12.34 -32.54 -8.04
CA ASN A 184 -10.96 -32.04 -8.19
C ASN A 184 -10.85 -30.54 -7.87
N SER A 185 -11.92 -29.89 -7.41
CA SER A 185 -11.95 -28.46 -7.14
C SER A 185 -11.43 -28.22 -5.72
N PRO A 186 -10.90 -27.02 -5.43
CA PRO A 186 -10.67 -26.59 -4.07
C PRO A 186 -11.93 -26.76 -3.23
N THR A 187 -11.71 -27.12 -1.97
CA THR A 187 -12.76 -27.34 -0.98
C THR A 187 -12.80 -26.14 -0.04
N LEU A 188 -13.99 -25.61 0.21
CA LEU A 188 -14.24 -24.71 1.33
C LEU A 188 -14.48 -25.57 2.58
N PRO A 189 -13.53 -25.61 3.54
CA PRO A 189 -13.65 -26.45 4.72
C PRO A 189 -14.85 -26.03 5.58
N SER A 190 -15.47 -27.00 6.26
CA SER A 190 -16.39 -26.70 7.35
C SER A 190 -15.65 -26.06 8.52
N GLY A 191 -16.35 -25.26 9.32
CA GLY A 191 -15.81 -24.55 10.47
C GLY A 191 -15.73 -23.05 10.23
N ARG A 192 -14.82 -22.39 10.94
CA ARG A 192 -14.72 -20.92 10.92
C ARG A 192 -13.91 -20.44 9.74
N ILE A 193 -14.43 -19.45 9.03
CA ILE A 193 -13.69 -18.70 8.03
C ILE A 193 -13.68 -17.21 8.39
N TYR A 194 -12.60 -16.53 8.01
CA TYR A 194 -12.44 -15.10 8.20
C TYR A 194 -12.10 -14.45 6.86
N ILE A 195 -12.82 -13.40 6.52
CA ILE A 195 -12.50 -12.52 5.39
C ILE A 195 -11.79 -11.30 5.97
N ASN A 196 -10.54 -11.10 5.59
CA ASN A 196 -9.72 -9.98 6.05
C ASN A 196 -9.50 -8.99 4.89
N MET A 197 -9.97 -7.76 5.06
CA MET A 197 -9.82 -6.67 4.09
C MET A 197 -9.10 -5.50 4.75
N ARG A 198 -8.24 -4.79 4.01
CA ARG A 198 -7.52 -3.62 4.56
C ARG A 198 -8.39 -2.37 4.53
N LEU A 199 -8.34 -1.62 5.61
CA LEU A 199 -8.95 -0.30 5.74
C LEU A 199 -7.88 0.78 5.75
N TRP A 200 -8.19 1.90 5.12
CA TRP A 200 -7.30 3.05 5.02
C TRP A 200 -8.03 4.30 5.49
N SER A 201 -7.33 5.16 6.21
CA SER A 201 -7.74 6.55 6.35
C SER A 201 -7.21 7.33 5.17
N GLU A 202 -7.90 8.40 4.76
CA GLU A 202 -7.46 9.28 3.68
C GLU A 202 -6.01 9.76 3.87
N SER A 203 -5.70 10.29 5.05
CA SER A 203 -4.35 10.76 5.38
C SER A 203 -3.31 9.63 5.44
N GLY A 204 -3.69 8.44 5.92
CA GLY A 204 -2.82 7.27 5.98
C GLY A 204 -2.46 6.77 4.59
N LEU A 205 -3.43 6.74 3.68
CA LEU A 205 -3.27 6.33 2.29
C LEU A 205 -2.39 7.32 1.52
N GLU A 206 -2.72 8.62 1.57
CA GLU A 206 -1.97 9.65 0.82
C GLU A 206 -0.48 9.62 1.19
N ARG A 207 -0.19 9.49 2.49
CA ARG A 207 1.18 9.36 2.99
C ARG A 207 1.88 8.12 2.43
N MET A 208 1.19 6.97 2.41
CA MET A 208 1.76 5.72 1.90
C MET A 208 1.92 5.71 0.39
N GLN A 209 1.02 6.35 -0.36
CA GLN A 209 1.13 6.54 -1.80
C GLN A 209 2.35 7.40 -2.16
N LYS A 210 2.54 8.54 -1.49
CA LYS A 210 3.76 9.37 -1.65
C LYS A 210 5.03 8.59 -1.34
N TRP A 211 5.02 7.78 -0.29
CA TRP A 211 6.18 6.94 0.04
C TRP A 211 6.43 5.86 -1.03
N LYS A 212 5.38 5.21 -1.52
CA LYS A 212 5.45 4.25 -2.63
C LYS A 212 6.06 4.88 -3.88
N GLU A 213 5.59 6.05 -4.30
CA GLU A 213 6.12 6.78 -5.46
C GLU A 213 7.62 7.11 -5.29
N ALA A 214 8.02 7.58 -4.11
CA ALA A 214 9.43 7.86 -3.83
C ALA A 214 10.29 6.58 -3.85
N ALA A 215 9.78 5.47 -3.32
CA ALA A 215 10.46 4.18 -3.33
C ALA A 215 10.58 3.60 -4.76
N GLU A 216 9.52 3.69 -5.56
CA GLU A 216 9.49 3.28 -6.97
C GLU A 216 10.50 4.08 -7.81
N MET A 217 10.55 5.40 -7.62
CA MET A 217 11.52 6.27 -8.30
C MET A 217 12.95 5.88 -7.95
N LYS A 218 13.25 5.69 -6.67
CA LYS A 218 14.58 5.29 -6.20
C LYS A 218 14.97 3.90 -6.70
N SER A 219 14.05 2.93 -6.66
CA SER A 219 14.28 1.59 -7.19
C SER A 219 14.57 1.63 -8.69
N SER A 220 13.81 2.43 -9.45
CA SER A 220 14.00 2.61 -10.89
C SER A 220 15.37 3.20 -11.23
N GLN A 221 15.82 4.20 -10.47
CA GLN A 221 17.17 4.78 -10.63
C GLN A 221 18.28 3.76 -10.38
N GLU A 222 18.18 2.93 -9.34
CA GLU A 222 19.18 1.89 -9.07
C GLU A 222 19.13 0.75 -10.11
N MET A 223 17.96 0.45 -10.67
CA MET A 223 17.82 -0.52 -11.76
C MET A 223 18.41 0.01 -13.08
N GLU A 224 18.27 1.30 -13.36
CA GLU A 224 18.95 1.96 -14.49
C GLU A 224 20.47 1.93 -14.30
N ARG A 225 20.96 2.30 -13.10
CA ARG A 225 22.38 2.20 -12.74
C ARG A 225 22.94 0.80 -12.91
N ARG A 226 22.17 -0.23 -12.51
CA ARG A 226 22.53 -1.63 -12.74
C ARG A 226 22.68 -1.92 -14.24
N HIS A 227 21.74 -1.46 -15.06
CA HIS A 227 21.79 -1.65 -16.51
C HIS A 227 23.03 -0.98 -17.12
N GLU A 228 23.36 0.25 -16.71
CA GLU A 228 24.56 0.96 -17.14
C GLU A 228 25.86 0.21 -16.78
N GLU A 229 25.99 -0.30 -15.56
CA GLU A 229 27.17 -1.06 -15.15
C GLU A 229 27.29 -2.39 -15.91
N LEU A 230 26.16 -3.06 -16.21
CA LEU A 230 26.17 -4.25 -17.07
C LEU A 230 26.62 -3.92 -18.50
N LYS A 231 26.22 -2.78 -19.04
CA LYS A 231 26.70 -2.31 -20.35
C LYS A 231 28.21 -2.04 -20.34
N LYS A 232 28.73 -1.33 -19.33
CA LYS A 232 30.18 -1.10 -19.15
C LYS A 232 30.96 -2.42 -19.02
N MET A 233 30.40 -3.40 -18.34
CA MET A 233 30.97 -4.76 -18.22
C MET A 233 31.09 -5.45 -19.59
N GLN A 234 30.12 -5.27 -20.49
CA GLN A 234 30.15 -5.84 -21.84
C GLN A 234 31.18 -5.15 -22.74
N GLU A 235 31.27 -3.82 -22.65
CA GLU A 235 32.16 -2.99 -23.48
C GLU A 235 33.64 -3.08 -23.07
N THR A 236 33.92 -3.34 -21.79
CA THR A 236 35.29 -3.31 -21.27
C THR A 236 36.02 -4.64 -21.51
N ASN A 237 37.21 -4.62 -22.11
CA ASN A 237 38.01 -5.85 -22.33
C ASN A 237 38.79 -6.35 -21.11
N ASN A 238 39.13 -5.46 -20.16
CA ASN A 238 39.92 -5.82 -18.98
C ASN A 238 39.09 -6.63 -17.97
N ILE A 239 39.57 -7.83 -17.62
CA ILE A 239 38.87 -8.76 -16.72
C ILE A 239 38.61 -8.19 -15.31
N PHE A 240 39.54 -7.41 -14.76
CA PHE A 240 39.37 -6.82 -13.43
C PHE A 240 38.31 -5.72 -13.43
N MET A 241 38.26 -4.92 -14.50
CA MET A 241 37.22 -3.92 -14.68
C MET A 241 35.85 -4.57 -14.90
N LYS A 242 35.77 -5.68 -15.64
CA LYS A 242 34.53 -6.47 -15.74
C LYS A 242 34.05 -6.93 -14.37
N ALA A 243 34.95 -7.46 -13.55
CA ALA A 243 34.62 -7.90 -12.18
C ALA A 243 34.13 -6.73 -11.31
N LEU A 244 34.77 -5.55 -11.40
CA LEU A 244 34.34 -4.34 -10.73
C LEU A 244 32.93 -3.89 -11.15
N HIS A 245 32.67 -3.80 -12.46
CA HIS A 245 31.35 -3.45 -13.00
C HIS A 245 30.27 -4.45 -12.59
N ARG A 246 30.59 -5.75 -12.58
CA ARG A 246 29.71 -6.78 -12.04
C ARG A 246 29.40 -6.53 -10.56
N GLY A 247 30.41 -6.26 -9.74
CA GLY A 247 30.23 -5.93 -8.32
C GLY A 247 29.33 -4.72 -8.11
N ASN A 248 29.53 -3.64 -8.87
CA ASN A 248 28.68 -2.44 -8.83
C ASN A 248 27.23 -2.75 -9.26
N SER A 249 27.04 -3.58 -10.29
CA SER A 249 25.71 -3.96 -10.76
C SER A 249 24.93 -4.76 -9.71
N LEU A 250 25.61 -5.62 -8.96
CA LEU A 250 25.02 -6.37 -7.84
C LEU A 250 24.69 -5.43 -6.67
N ALA A 251 25.60 -4.52 -6.33
CA ALA A 251 25.35 -3.53 -5.28
C ALA A 251 24.15 -2.61 -5.60
N ALA A 252 23.97 -2.24 -6.88
CA ALA A 252 22.80 -1.48 -7.32
C ALA A 252 21.51 -2.32 -7.21
N LEU A 253 21.56 -3.61 -7.56
CA LEU A 253 20.43 -4.53 -7.37
C LEU A 253 20.03 -4.65 -5.89
N ASP A 254 21.02 -4.82 -5.00
CA ASP A 254 20.77 -4.93 -3.57
C ASP A 254 20.12 -3.66 -3.02
N ARG A 255 20.55 -2.47 -3.49
CA ARG A 255 19.92 -1.19 -3.12
C ARG A 255 18.50 -1.07 -3.65
N ALA A 256 18.23 -1.51 -4.88
CA ALA A 256 16.90 -1.52 -5.46
C ALA A 256 15.97 -2.43 -4.62
N MET A 257 16.42 -3.64 -4.27
CA MET A 257 15.67 -4.55 -3.40
C MET A 257 15.46 -3.98 -1.99
N ALA A 258 16.47 -3.30 -1.43
CA ALA A 258 16.40 -2.68 -0.11
C ALA A 258 15.40 -1.50 -0.03
N THR A 259 14.89 -0.99 -1.16
CA THR A 259 13.81 0.00 -1.13
C THR A 259 12.48 -0.57 -0.61
N GLY A 260 12.30 -1.89 -0.65
CA GLY A 260 11.06 -2.54 -0.22
C GLY A 260 9.87 -2.27 -1.15
N VAL A 261 10.11 -1.79 -2.38
CA VAL A 261 9.07 -1.41 -3.33
C VAL A 261 8.09 -2.55 -3.62
N ASP A 262 8.56 -3.79 -3.72
CA ASP A 262 7.70 -4.95 -4.01
C ASP A 262 6.62 -5.16 -2.93
N GLY A 263 6.98 -4.93 -1.67
CA GLY A 263 6.04 -4.96 -0.55
C GLY A 263 5.04 -3.82 -0.63
N LEU A 264 5.51 -2.59 -0.89
CA LEU A 264 4.67 -1.40 -1.00
C LEU A 264 3.69 -1.47 -2.16
N VAL A 265 4.12 -1.96 -3.33
CA VAL A 265 3.27 -2.12 -4.52
C VAL A 265 2.12 -3.09 -4.25
N ARG A 266 2.39 -4.18 -3.53
CA ARG A 266 1.37 -5.14 -3.15
C ARG A 266 0.43 -4.61 -2.08
N ASP A 267 0.95 -3.86 -1.11
CA ASP A 267 0.24 -3.50 0.10
C ASP A 267 -0.55 -2.18 0.00
N VAL A 268 -0.04 -1.21 -0.75
CA VAL A 268 -0.66 0.11 -0.96
C VAL A 268 -1.51 0.09 -2.24
N PRO A 269 -2.84 0.12 -2.12
CA PRO A 269 -3.73 0.10 -3.27
C PRO A 269 -3.68 1.42 -4.06
N SER A 270 -3.99 1.31 -5.34
CA SER A 270 -4.35 2.44 -6.19
C SER A 270 -5.81 2.83 -5.98
N ASP A 271 -6.19 4.06 -6.36
CA ASP A 271 -7.51 4.62 -6.07
C ASP A 271 -8.68 3.84 -6.71
N ASP A 272 -8.42 3.14 -7.82
CA ASP A 272 -9.39 2.27 -8.50
C ASP A 272 -9.77 1.01 -7.69
N LYS A 273 -8.94 0.62 -6.72
CA LYS A 273 -9.14 -0.53 -5.84
C LYS A 273 -9.69 -0.13 -4.46
N LEU A 274 -10.15 1.10 -4.33
CA LEU A 274 -10.68 1.62 -3.07
C LEU A 274 -12.18 1.85 -3.17
N ILE A 275 -12.87 1.47 -2.10
CA ILE A 275 -14.29 1.70 -1.91
C ILE A 275 -14.42 2.66 -0.74
N MET A 276 -14.98 3.84 -1.02
CA MET A 276 -15.24 4.83 0.01
C MET A 276 -16.31 4.31 0.96
N LEU A 277 -15.97 4.24 2.24
CA LEU A 277 -16.91 4.06 3.33
C LEU A 277 -17.20 5.44 3.96
N ASP A 278 -18.28 5.51 4.73
CA ASP A 278 -18.58 6.72 5.49
C ASP A 278 -17.49 7.03 6.53
N GLY A 279 -17.33 8.31 6.85
CA GLY A 279 -16.35 8.76 7.84
C GLY A 279 -14.91 8.87 7.33
N GLY A 280 -14.72 8.98 6.01
CA GLY A 280 -13.38 9.17 5.42
C GLY A 280 -12.51 7.92 5.45
N LEU A 281 -13.14 6.75 5.65
CA LEU A 281 -12.48 5.45 5.54
C LEU A 281 -12.58 4.93 4.11
N MET A 282 -11.56 4.19 3.70
CA MET A 282 -11.48 3.57 2.39
C MET A 282 -11.19 2.08 2.57
N LEU A 283 -12.08 1.25 2.08
CA LEU A 283 -11.91 -0.20 2.06
C LEU A 283 -11.19 -0.62 0.79
N ARG A 284 -10.13 -1.38 0.94
CA ARG A 284 -9.46 -2.04 -0.19
C ARG A 284 -10.39 -3.12 -0.75
N SER A 285 -10.60 -3.11 -2.07
CA SER A 285 -11.54 -3.99 -2.75
C SER A 285 -11.14 -5.47 -2.69
N ASP A 286 -9.86 -5.77 -2.54
CA ASP A 286 -9.36 -7.14 -2.37
C ASP A 286 -9.08 -7.47 -0.90
N GLY A 287 -9.41 -8.71 -0.53
CA GLY A 287 -9.22 -9.29 0.77
C GLY A 287 -8.72 -10.73 0.70
N GLN A 288 -8.42 -11.29 1.85
CA GLN A 288 -7.94 -12.66 2.01
C GLN A 288 -8.95 -13.48 2.78
N ILE A 289 -9.10 -14.75 2.41
CA ILE A 289 -9.97 -15.69 3.11
C ILE A 289 -9.08 -16.66 3.88
N ILE A 290 -9.26 -16.67 5.19
CA ILE A 290 -8.49 -17.48 6.13
C ILE A 290 -9.44 -18.52 6.73
N GLY A 291 -9.16 -19.80 6.50
CA GLY A 291 -9.86 -20.89 7.15
C GLY A 291 -9.23 -21.22 8.50
N HIS A 292 -10.05 -21.65 9.45
CA HIS A 292 -9.59 -22.21 10.73
C HIS A 292 -10.02 -23.67 10.81
N GLY A 293 -9.11 -24.55 10.43
CA GLY A 293 -9.28 -26.00 10.53
C GLY A 293 -8.58 -26.59 11.75
N GLU A 294 -8.58 -27.91 11.86
CA GLU A 294 -7.90 -28.65 12.93
C GLU A 294 -6.38 -28.38 12.96
N SER A 295 -5.77 -28.14 11.80
CA SER A 295 -4.34 -27.82 11.64
C SER A 295 -3.99 -26.36 11.93
N GLY A 296 -4.97 -25.53 12.28
CA GLY A 296 -4.79 -24.10 12.58
C GLY A 296 -5.32 -23.19 11.48
N ARG A 297 -4.71 -22.00 11.35
CA ARG A 297 -5.11 -20.98 10.38
C ARG A 297 -4.41 -21.20 9.04
N SER A 298 -5.17 -21.32 7.96
CA SER A 298 -4.65 -21.45 6.60
C SER A 298 -5.26 -20.40 5.67
N LEU A 299 -4.47 -19.88 4.74
CA LEU A 299 -4.98 -19.04 3.66
C LEU A 299 -5.68 -19.95 2.64
N ILE A 300 -6.99 -19.80 2.49
CA ILE A 300 -7.80 -20.66 1.60
C ILE A 300 -8.23 -19.95 0.33
N GLY A 301 -8.10 -18.62 0.23
CA GLY A 301 -8.56 -17.90 -0.94
C GLY A 301 -8.45 -16.39 -0.85
N SER A 302 -9.09 -15.73 -1.80
CA SER A 302 -9.21 -14.27 -1.88
C SER A 302 -10.66 -13.84 -1.92
N ALA A 303 -10.95 -12.65 -1.41
CA ALA A 303 -12.25 -12.02 -1.49
C ALA A 303 -12.14 -10.74 -2.32
N VAL A 304 -13.18 -10.42 -3.07
CA VAL A 304 -13.28 -9.17 -3.83
C VAL A 304 -14.60 -8.52 -3.52
N VAL A 305 -14.56 -7.28 -3.07
CA VAL A 305 -15.72 -6.41 -2.93
C VAL A 305 -16.08 -5.90 -4.32
N LEU A 306 -17.28 -6.24 -4.79
CA LEU A 306 -17.77 -5.83 -6.09
C LEU A 306 -18.36 -4.42 -6.02
N PRO A 307 -18.11 -3.57 -7.04
CA PRO A 307 -18.76 -2.28 -7.14
C PRO A 307 -20.26 -2.46 -7.44
N GLY A 308 -21.11 -2.26 -6.42
CA GLY A 308 -22.58 -2.27 -6.52
C GLY A 308 -23.22 -2.91 -5.29
N LEU A 309 -24.29 -2.39 -4.69
CA LEU A 309 -25.13 -1.25 -5.02
C LEU A 309 -24.75 -0.07 -4.12
N ARG A 310 -24.55 1.13 -4.68
CA ARG A 310 -24.83 2.32 -3.89
C ARG A 310 -26.33 2.25 -3.54
N PRO A 311 -26.73 2.44 -2.28
CA PRO A 311 -28.15 2.50 -1.93
C PRO A 311 -28.91 3.51 -2.80
#